data_AF-A0A161X7T4-F1
#
_entry.id   AF-A0A161X7T4-F1
#
_cell.length_a   1.000
_cell.length_b   1.000
_cell.length_c   1.000
_cell.angle_alpha   90.00
_cell.angle_beta   90.00
_cell.angle_gamma   90.00
#
_symmetry.space_group_name_H-M   'P 1'
#
loop_
_entity.id
_entity.type
_entity.pdbx_description
1 polymer ?
#
loop_
_entity_poly.entity_id
_entity_poly.type
_entity_poly.pdbx_seq_one_letter_code
_entity_poly.pdbx_strand_id
1 'polypeptide(L)'
;MNNAKEDKKSFISKYYCIFTGNKFSSICKCKSSNDHVRNPRLWGSDRYETATKVAQTGWTSTSDYAVIASGEGYADALCAAPLAKANNAPILLTQNGDLNANALSELKRLNVKHAFIVGGTGVVSQNVEDKIKAQVGDVQRLAGQNRYETSVKVAEKLGTNQK
;
A
#
# COMPACT_ATOMS: atom_id res chain seq x y z
N MET A 1 -40.36 -14.46 -0.58
CA MET A 1 -40.51 -13.72 -1.86
C MET A 1 -41.47 -12.57 -1.63
N ASN A 2 -40.95 -11.33 -1.62
CA ASN A 2 -41.71 -10.09 -1.76
C ASN A 2 -40.80 -9.04 -2.42
N ASN A 3 -41.21 -8.69 -3.65
CA ASN A 3 -40.88 -7.60 -4.60
C ASN A 3 -39.99 -6.44 -4.09
N ALA A 4 -38.98 -5.90 -4.78
CA ALA A 4 -38.71 -5.59 -6.20
C ALA A 4 -39.67 -4.56 -6.85
N LYS A 5 -39.12 -3.36 -7.14
CA LYS A 5 -39.58 -2.28 -8.05
C LYS A 5 -40.59 -1.26 -7.51
N GLU A 6 -40.06 -0.12 -7.05
CA GLU A 6 -40.76 1.16 -7.11
C GLU A 6 -40.24 1.97 -8.29
N ASP A 7 -40.99 1.93 -9.39
CA ASP A 7 -40.87 2.85 -10.51
C ASP A 7 -42.07 3.82 -10.47
N LYS A 8 -41.82 5.04 -10.93
CA LYS A 8 -42.78 6.06 -11.38
C LYS A 8 -43.44 6.87 -10.26
N LYS A 9 -42.98 8.12 -10.11
CA LYS A 9 -43.76 9.29 -10.54
C LYS A 9 -42.99 10.59 -10.30
N SER A 10 -43.01 11.43 -11.34
CA SER A 10 -43.33 12.85 -11.21
C SER A 10 -42.33 13.75 -10.48
N PHE A 11 -41.19 14.01 -11.11
CA PHE A 11 -40.55 15.33 -10.99
C PHE A 11 -40.15 15.83 -12.38
N ILE A 12 -41.14 15.84 -13.28
CA ILE A 12 -41.11 16.70 -14.47
C ILE A 12 -41.36 18.11 -13.95
N SER A 13 -40.30 18.79 -13.53
CA SER A 13 -40.35 20.21 -13.29
C SER A 13 -39.18 20.85 -14.02
N LYS A 14 -39.54 21.84 -14.83
CA LYS A 14 -38.67 22.93 -15.31
C LYS A 14 -38.02 22.79 -16.68
N TYR A 15 -38.81 22.40 -17.69
CA TYR A 15 -38.54 22.80 -19.08
C TYR A 15 -39.83 23.27 -19.76
N TYR A 16 -40.11 24.57 -19.66
CA TYR A 16 -41.02 25.27 -20.57
C TYR A 16 -40.11 26.13 -21.44
N CYS A 17 -39.89 25.73 -22.70
CA CYS A 17 -39.17 26.53 -23.69
C CYS A 17 -40.17 26.88 -24.77
N ILE A 18 -40.61 28.14 -24.79
CA ILE A 18 -41.57 28.66 -25.76
C ILE A 18 -40.81 28.83 -27.09
N PHE A 19 -41.24 28.09 -28.12
CA PHE A 19 -40.70 28.20 -29.46
C PHE A 19 -41.27 29.45 -30.15
N THR A 20 -40.49 30.52 -30.17
CA THR A 20 -40.66 31.61 -31.14
C THR A 20 -39.30 32.04 -31.65
N GLY A 21 -39.06 31.84 -32.95
CA GLY A 21 -38.04 32.57 -33.71
C GLY A 21 -36.72 31.84 -33.95
N ASN A 22 -36.39 31.70 -35.24
CA ASN A 22 -35.10 31.32 -35.82
C ASN A 22 -33.88 31.79 -35.02
N LYS A 23 -33.09 30.86 -34.48
CA LYS A 23 -31.61 30.83 -34.58
C LYS A 23 -31.11 29.40 -34.40
N PHE A 24 -30.64 28.79 -35.49
CA PHE A 24 -29.69 27.70 -35.41
C PHE A 24 -28.42 28.25 -34.74
N SER A 25 -28.14 27.81 -33.52
CA SER A 25 -26.80 27.93 -32.94
C SER A 25 -26.65 26.84 -31.89
N SER A 26 -25.74 25.91 -32.20
CA SER A 26 -24.78 25.25 -31.30
C SER A 26 -24.92 25.65 -29.82
N ILE A 27 -24.91 24.73 -28.86
CA ILE A 27 -23.74 23.92 -28.51
C ILE A 27 -24.26 22.79 -27.60
N CYS A 28 -24.14 21.52 -28.04
CA CYS A 28 -24.10 20.41 -27.08
C CYS A 28 -22.93 20.67 -26.13
N LYS A 29 -23.22 21.06 -24.90
CA LYS A 29 -22.21 21.23 -23.86
C LYS A 29 -21.83 19.83 -23.37
N CYS A 30 -20.93 19.17 -24.09
CA CYS A 30 -20.26 18.00 -23.57
C CYS A 30 -19.39 18.47 -22.41
N LYS A 31 -19.78 18.13 -21.18
CA LYS A 31 -18.88 18.25 -20.04
C LYS A 31 -17.74 17.27 -20.30
N SER A 32 -16.64 17.78 -20.85
CA SER A 32 -15.36 17.10 -20.75
C SER A 32 -15.00 17.09 -19.27
N SER A 33 -15.37 16.03 -18.57
CA SER A 33 -14.81 15.73 -17.24
C SER A 33 -13.38 15.31 -17.47
N ASN A 34 -12.50 16.31 -17.60
CA ASN A 34 -11.07 16.13 -17.60
C ASN A 34 -10.63 15.86 -16.16
N ASP A 35 -11.19 14.84 -15.51
CA ASP A 35 -10.65 14.24 -14.31
C ASP A 35 -9.45 13.39 -14.74
N HIS A 36 -8.37 14.07 -15.14
CA HIS A 36 -7.08 13.45 -15.03
C HIS A 36 -6.93 13.07 -13.57
N VAL A 37 -6.98 11.77 -13.28
CA VAL A 37 -6.60 11.22 -11.98
C VAL A 37 -5.16 11.69 -11.73
N ARG A 38 -5.01 12.82 -11.03
CA ARG A 38 -3.71 13.33 -10.59
C ARG A 38 -3.28 12.43 -9.45
N ASN A 39 -2.70 11.28 -9.79
CA ASN A 39 -1.95 10.52 -8.82
C ASN A 39 -0.58 11.22 -8.69
N PRO A 40 -0.34 11.98 -7.62
CA PRO A 40 0.96 12.63 -7.45
C PRO A 40 2.04 11.55 -7.44
N ARG A 41 3.17 11.82 -8.10
CA ARG A 41 4.32 10.91 -8.05
C ARG A 41 4.74 10.75 -6.59
N LEU A 42 4.86 9.51 -6.13
CA LEU A 42 5.44 9.18 -4.83
C LEU A 42 6.94 8.93 -5.04
N TRP A 43 7.78 9.79 -4.49
CA TRP A 43 9.23 9.72 -4.62
C TRP A 43 9.91 10.39 -3.43
N GLY A 44 11.14 10.01 -3.16
CA GLY A 44 12.05 10.66 -2.24
C GLY A 44 13.45 10.78 -2.82
N SER A 45 14.36 11.35 -2.04
CA SER A 45 15.77 11.55 -2.39
C SER A 45 16.52 10.23 -2.56
N ASP A 46 16.05 9.19 -1.89
CA ASP A 46 16.56 7.82 -1.99
C ASP A 46 15.43 6.77 -1.92
N ARG A 47 15.84 5.50 -1.95
CA ARG A 47 14.93 4.35 -1.86
C ARG A 47 14.20 4.25 -0.52
N TYR A 48 14.84 4.69 0.57
CA TYR A 48 14.28 4.63 1.91
C TYR A 48 13.18 5.68 2.08
N GLU A 49 13.44 6.91 1.65
CA GLU A 49 12.46 7.99 1.65
C GLU A 49 11.29 7.67 0.70
N THR A 50 11.56 7.11 -0.48
CA THR A 50 10.50 6.68 -1.41
C THR A 50 9.60 5.63 -0.75
N ALA A 51 10.16 4.62 -0.09
CA ALA A 51 9.39 3.61 0.64
C ALA A 51 8.53 4.25 1.74
N THR A 52 9.08 5.22 2.47
CA THR A 52 8.33 6.00 3.48
C THR A 52 7.19 6.80 2.86
N LYS A 53 7.37 7.46 1.70
CA LYS A 53 6.27 8.18 1.03
C LYS A 53 5.15 7.25 0.56
N VAL A 54 5.51 6.05 0.10
CA VAL A 54 4.53 5.00 -0.23
C VAL A 54 3.76 4.57 1.03
N ALA A 55 4.46 4.32 2.14
CA ALA A 55 3.83 3.97 3.41
C ALA A 55 2.90 5.08 3.95
N GLN A 56 3.31 6.34 3.86
CA GLN A 56 2.50 7.49 4.28
C GLN A 56 1.24 7.66 3.44
N THR A 57 1.32 7.37 2.14
CA THR A 57 0.16 7.48 1.23
C THR A 57 -0.81 6.31 1.42
N GLY A 58 -0.30 5.09 1.62
CA GLY A 58 -1.12 3.89 1.79
C GLY A 58 -1.73 3.73 3.18
N TRP A 59 -1.06 4.24 4.23
CA TRP A 59 -1.44 4.07 5.63
C TRP A 59 -1.46 5.40 6.38
N THR A 60 -2.64 6.02 6.42
CA THR A 60 -2.86 7.35 7.02
C THR A 60 -3.07 7.33 8.53
N SER A 61 -3.43 6.17 9.10
CA SER A 61 -3.68 5.99 10.54
C SER A 61 -2.65 5.04 11.15
N THR A 62 -3.02 3.77 11.33
CA THR A 62 -2.18 2.73 11.93
C THR A 62 -2.07 1.52 11.01
N SER A 63 -1.06 0.68 11.26
CA SER A 63 -0.90 -0.61 10.59
C SER A 63 -0.49 -1.65 11.62
N ASP A 64 -1.27 -2.72 11.78
CA ASP A 64 -0.90 -3.79 12.72
C ASP A 64 0.36 -4.53 12.27
N TYR A 65 0.58 -4.62 10.96
CA TYR A 65 1.71 -5.31 10.35
C TYR A 65 2.64 -4.34 9.61
N ALA A 66 3.93 -4.65 9.59
CA ALA A 66 4.89 -4.05 8.65
C ALA A 66 5.83 -5.11 8.10
N VAL A 67 6.31 -4.90 6.87
CA VAL A 67 7.30 -5.77 6.24
C VAL A 67 8.60 -5.00 6.10
N ILE A 68 9.69 -5.54 6.65
CA ILE A 68 11.03 -4.97 6.58
C ILE A 68 11.86 -5.78 5.60
N ALA A 69 12.46 -5.11 4.63
CA ALA A 69 13.36 -5.72 3.67
C ALA A 69 14.64 -4.89 3.52
N SER A 70 15.68 -5.52 2.97
CA SER A 70 16.92 -4.83 2.66
C SER A 70 16.69 -3.79 1.56
N GLY A 71 17.18 -2.57 1.77
CA GLY A 71 17.28 -1.57 0.73
C GLY A 71 18.40 -1.88 -0.26
N GLU A 72 19.36 -2.74 0.09
CA GLU A 72 20.56 -3.01 -0.70
C GLU A 72 20.41 -4.29 -1.55
N GLY A 73 19.69 -5.28 -1.03
CA GLY A 73 19.32 -6.51 -1.74
C GLY A 73 17.87 -6.50 -2.24
N TYR A 74 17.65 -6.51 -3.55
CA TYR A 74 16.31 -6.40 -4.14
C TYR A 74 15.52 -7.72 -4.21
N ALA A 75 16.19 -8.87 -4.25
CA ALA A 75 15.53 -10.15 -4.53
C ALA A 75 14.58 -10.57 -3.40
N ASP A 76 15.03 -10.41 -2.14
CA ASP A 76 14.21 -10.69 -0.96
C ASP A 76 13.08 -9.65 -0.79
N ALA A 77 13.35 -8.39 -1.13
CA ALA A 77 12.31 -7.35 -1.12
C ALA A 77 11.19 -7.62 -2.15
N LEU A 78 11.54 -8.20 -3.31
CA LEU A 78 10.57 -8.49 -4.37
C LEU A 78 9.58 -9.59 -3.97
N CYS A 79 10.03 -10.66 -3.33
CA CYS A 79 9.15 -11.75 -2.90
C CYS A 79 8.30 -11.36 -1.67
N ALA A 80 8.60 -10.24 -1.00
CA ALA A 80 7.85 -9.73 0.14
C ALA A 80 6.50 -9.09 -0.24
N ALA A 81 6.31 -8.67 -1.49
CA ALA A 81 5.10 -7.99 -1.96
C ALA A 81 3.77 -8.75 -1.69
N PRO A 82 3.63 -10.05 -2.00
CA PRO A 82 2.40 -10.79 -1.70
C PRO A 82 2.15 -10.92 -0.19
N LEU A 83 3.21 -11.05 0.62
CA LEU A 83 3.10 -11.05 2.08
C LEU A 83 2.59 -9.71 2.63
N ALA A 84 3.15 -8.61 2.12
CA ALA A 84 2.73 -7.26 2.48
C ALA A 84 1.26 -7.03 2.11
N LYS A 85 0.85 -7.47 0.91
CA LYS A 85 -0.54 -7.35 0.46
C LYS A 85 -1.50 -8.18 1.33
N ALA A 86 -1.15 -9.42 1.64
CA ALA A 86 -1.99 -10.32 2.44
C ALA A 86 -2.24 -9.79 3.87
N ASN A 87 -1.27 -9.07 4.45
CA ASN A 87 -1.38 -8.51 5.79
C ASN A 87 -1.74 -7.01 5.83
N ASN A 88 -2.09 -6.43 4.68
CA ASN A 88 -2.32 -4.98 4.53
C ASN A 88 -1.20 -4.14 5.19
N ALA A 89 0.06 -4.48 4.88
CA ALA A 89 1.24 -3.94 5.54
C ALA A 89 2.09 -3.10 4.57
N PRO A 90 2.72 -2.00 5.02
CA PRO A 90 3.72 -1.29 4.24
C PRO A 90 5.02 -2.09 4.16
N ILE A 91 5.75 -1.91 3.06
CA ILE A 91 7.12 -2.39 2.92
C ILE A 91 8.06 -1.23 3.25
N LEU A 92 8.85 -1.39 4.30
CA LEU A 92 9.87 -0.44 4.73
C LEU A 92 11.25 -1.02 4.41
N LEU A 93 12.16 -0.15 4.00
CA LEU A 93 13.51 -0.55 3.62
C LEU A 93 14.52 -0.14 4.68
N THR A 94 15.55 -0.96 4.85
CA THR A 94 16.65 -0.69 5.79
C THR A 94 18.01 -1.06 5.24
N GLN A 95 19.06 -0.43 5.74
CA GLN A 95 20.44 -0.89 5.53
C GLN A 95 20.71 -2.19 6.29
N ASN A 96 21.71 -2.96 5.86
CA ASN A 96 22.09 -4.20 6.54
C ASN A 96 22.56 -3.96 7.98
N GLY A 97 23.49 -3.01 8.20
CA GLY A 97 24.14 -2.81 9.50
C GLY A 97 23.33 -2.04 10.53
N ASP A 98 22.40 -1.19 10.09
CA ASP A 98 21.61 -0.34 10.97
C ASP A 98 20.18 -0.13 10.46
N LEU A 99 19.25 0.03 11.41
CA LEU A 99 17.84 0.29 11.12
C LEU A 99 17.72 1.72 10.59
N ASN A 100 17.25 1.85 9.36
CA ASN A 100 17.08 3.16 8.74
C ASN A 100 16.15 4.05 9.57
N ALA A 101 16.54 5.31 9.77
CA ALA A 101 15.77 6.27 10.56
C ALA A 101 14.35 6.51 10.01
N ASN A 102 14.17 6.47 8.68
CA ASN A 102 12.86 6.61 8.04
C ASN A 102 11.98 5.39 8.33
N ALA A 103 12.54 4.18 8.27
CA ALA A 103 11.82 2.95 8.63
C ALA A 103 11.43 2.95 10.11
N LEU A 104 12.35 3.32 11.00
CA LEU A 104 12.08 3.43 12.44
C LEU A 104 10.96 4.44 12.74
N SER A 105 10.98 5.59 12.06
CA SER A 105 9.95 6.62 12.23
C SER A 105 8.57 6.13 11.77
N GLU A 106 8.51 5.38 10.67
CA GLU A 106 7.26 4.82 10.17
C GLU A 106 6.72 3.68 11.05
N LEU A 107 7.59 2.82 11.60
CA LEU A 107 7.19 1.80 12.58
C LEU A 107 6.49 2.42 13.79
N LYS A 108 7.03 3.53 14.31
CA LYS A 108 6.44 4.29 15.41
C LYS A 108 5.15 5.00 15.02
N ARG A 109 5.16 5.71 13.89
CA ARG A 109 3.99 6.48 13.38
C ARG A 109 2.79 5.57 13.20
N LEU A 110 3.00 4.36 12.67
CA LEU A 110 1.95 3.41 12.37
C LEU A 110 1.53 2.53 13.56
N ASN A 111 2.25 2.63 14.70
CA ASN A 111 2.04 1.81 15.89
C ASN A 111 1.99 0.31 15.55
N VAL A 112 3.02 -0.16 14.86
CA VAL A 112 3.11 -1.54 14.35
C VAL A 112 3.19 -2.54 15.50
N LYS A 113 2.40 -3.62 15.42
CA LYS A 113 2.36 -4.69 16.42
C LYS A 113 3.17 -5.91 16.01
N HIS A 114 3.20 -6.21 14.71
CA HIS A 114 3.86 -7.37 14.13
C HIS A 114 4.75 -6.94 12.96
N ALA A 115 6.02 -7.36 12.95
CA ALA A 115 6.94 -7.08 11.86
C ALA A 115 7.44 -8.37 11.20
N PHE A 116 7.39 -8.42 9.87
CA PHE A 116 8.01 -9.49 9.09
C PHE A 116 9.34 -8.98 8.52
N ILE A 117 10.45 -9.66 8.84
CA ILE A 117 11.74 -9.39 8.21
C ILE A 117 11.91 -10.36 7.06
N VAL A 118 12.00 -9.85 5.83
CA VAL A 118 12.25 -10.68 4.64
C VAL A 118 13.70 -10.51 4.21
N GLY A 119 14.47 -11.58 4.36
CA GLY A 119 15.89 -11.62 4.07
C GLY A 119 16.73 -12.15 5.23
N GLY A 120 17.85 -12.77 4.89
CA GLY A 120 18.80 -13.34 5.85
C GLY A 120 19.59 -12.29 6.64
N THR A 121 20.34 -12.75 7.63
CA THR A 121 21.21 -11.88 8.45
C THR A 121 22.34 -11.22 7.66
N GLY A 122 22.66 -11.74 6.47
CA GLY A 122 23.64 -11.13 5.55
C GLY A 122 23.13 -9.87 4.84
N VAL A 123 21.82 -9.61 4.81
CA VAL A 123 21.22 -8.42 4.14
C VAL A 123 20.40 -7.55 5.09
N VAL A 124 19.90 -8.13 6.19
CA VAL A 124 19.29 -7.42 7.32
C VAL A 124 19.88 -8.02 8.58
N SER A 125 20.88 -7.37 9.16
CA SER A 125 21.65 -7.92 10.28
C SER A 125 20.81 -8.20 11.53
N GLN A 126 21.38 -8.98 12.45
CA GLN A 126 20.76 -9.24 13.74
C GLN A 126 20.54 -7.94 14.54
N ASN A 127 21.47 -6.99 14.47
CA ASN A 127 21.35 -5.69 15.12
C ASN A 127 20.08 -4.93 14.66
N VAL A 128 19.74 -5.00 13.38
CA VAL A 128 18.52 -4.38 12.85
C VAL A 128 17.28 -5.06 13.42
N GLU A 129 17.27 -6.40 13.47
CA GLU A 129 16.17 -7.16 14.06
C GLU A 129 15.97 -6.83 15.54
N ASP A 130 17.05 -6.72 16.32
CA ASP A 130 16.99 -6.42 17.74
C ASP A 130 16.44 -4.99 17.97
N LYS A 131 16.82 -4.03 17.11
CA LYS A 131 16.24 -2.68 17.12
C LYS A 131 14.75 -2.67 16.78
N ILE A 132 14.30 -3.53 15.87
CA ILE A 132 12.88 -3.66 15.54
C ILE A 132 12.11 -4.28 16.71
N LYS A 133 12.64 -5.34 17.34
CA LYS A 133 12.04 -5.97 18.53
C LYS A 133 11.91 -5.01 19.71
N ALA A 134 12.81 -4.04 19.84
CA ALA A 134 12.70 -3.00 20.85
C ALA A 134 11.52 -2.02 20.61
N GLN A 135 10.94 -2.00 19.40
CA GLN A 135 9.83 -1.13 19.02
C GLN A 135 8.53 -1.88 18.78
N VAL A 136 8.61 -3.14 18.35
CA VAL A 136 7.48 -3.97 17.89
C VAL A 136 7.45 -5.24 18.71
N GLY A 137 6.27 -5.61 19.21
CA GLY A 137 6.11 -6.71 20.16
C GLY A 137 6.38 -8.10 19.56
N ASP A 138 6.09 -8.30 18.27
CA ASP A 138 6.28 -9.57 17.57
C ASP A 138 7.06 -9.37 16.27
N VAL A 139 8.15 -10.12 16.10
CA VAL A 139 9.03 -10.02 14.93
C VAL A 139 9.33 -11.42 14.41
N GLN A 140 8.95 -11.67 13.16
CA GLN A 140 9.19 -12.93 12.48
C GLN A 140 10.10 -12.73 11.27
N ARG A 141 11.24 -13.44 11.24
CA ARG A 141 12.14 -13.47 10.09
C ARG A 141 11.77 -14.59 9.12
N LEU A 142 11.67 -14.26 7.84
CA LEU A 142 11.48 -15.17 6.72
C LEU A 142 12.70 -15.08 5.81
N ALA A 143 13.56 -16.10 5.86
CA ALA A 143 14.80 -16.14 5.12
C ALA A 143 15.17 -17.58 4.75
N GLY A 144 15.74 -17.75 3.56
CA GLY A 144 16.41 -18.97 3.13
C GLY A 144 17.91 -18.73 2.90
N GLN A 145 18.64 -19.77 2.48
CA GLN A 145 20.05 -19.66 2.10
C GLN A 145 20.25 -18.84 0.82
N ASN A 146 19.21 -18.73 0.00
CA ASN A 146 19.19 -17.98 -1.24
C ASN A 146 17.80 -17.37 -1.48
N ARG A 147 17.72 -16.51 -2.51
CA ARG A 147 16.50 -15.81 -2.91
C ARG A 147 15.30 -16.73 -3.21
N TYR A 148 15.57 -17.95 -3.69
CA TYR A 148 14.51 -18.91 -4.04
C TYR A 148 13.92 -19.52 -2.77
N GLU A 149 14.77 -19.92 -1.83
CA GLU A 149 14.34 -20.42 -0.54
C GLU A 149 13.61 -19.35 0.29
N THR A 150 14.07 -18.09 0.27
CA THR A 150 13.31 -16.98 0.89
C THR A 150 11.91 -16.88 0.28
N SER A 151 11.78 -16.98 -1.04
CA SER A 151 10.46 -16.97 -1.70
C SER A 151 9.59 -18.15 -1.26
N VAL A 152 10.16 -19.34 -1.08
CA VAL A 152 9.42 -20.50 -0.56
C VAL A 152 8.95 -20.25 0.86
N LYS A 153 9.80 -19.71 1.74
CA LYS A 153 9.42 -19.35 3.12
C LYS A 153 8.29 -18.33 3.18
N VAL A 154 8.31 -17.34 2.29
CA VAL A 154 7.21 -16.38 2.17
C VAL A 154 5.92 -17.07 1.69
N ALA A 155 6.01 -17.97 0.70
CA ALA A 155 4.87 -18.73 0.21
C ALA A 155 4.28 -19.68 1.27
N GLU A 156 5.11 -20.37 2.05
CA GLU A 156 4.71 -21.21 3.19
C GLU A 156 3.92 -20.38 4.22
N LYS A 157 4.42 -19.18 4.56
CA LYS A 157 3.73 -18.27 5.47
C LYS A 157 2.36 -17.84 4.94
N LEU A 158 2.23 -17.61 3.63
CA LEU A 158 0.96 -17.25 3.00
C LEU A 158 -0.03 -18.43 2.98
N GLY A 159 0.44 -19.64 2.63
CA GLY A 159 -0.40 -20.83 2.53
C GLY A 159 -0.97 -21.31 3.87
N THR A 160 -0.27 -21.02 4.97
CA THR A 160 -0.71 -21.40 6.33
C THR A 160 -1.77 -20.47 6.92
N ASN A 161 -1.93 -19.26 6.37
CA ASN A 161 -2.90 -18.25 6.83
C ASN A 161 -4.29 -18.36 6.16
N GLN A 162 -4.51 -19.32 5.25
CA GLN A 162 -5.77 -19.51 4.53
C GLN A 162 -6.72 -20.49 5.27
N LYS A 163 -7.05 -20.20 6.53
CA LYS A 163 -8.06 -20.95 7.30
C LYS A 163 -9.19 -20.07 7.75
#